data_AF-F6DT71-F1
#
_entry.id   AF-F6DT71-F1
#
_cell.length_a   1.000
_cell.length_b   1.000
_cell.length_c   1.000
_cell.angle_alpha   90.00
_cell.angle_beta   90.00
_cell.angle_gamma   90.00
#
_symmetry.space_group_name_H-M   'P 1'
#
loop_
_entity.id
_entity.type
_entity.pdbx_description
1 polymer ?
#
loop_
_entity_poly.entity_id
_entity_poly.type
_entity_poly.pdbx_seq_one_letter_code
_entity_poly.pdbx_strand_id
1 'polypeptide(L)' 'MPYCANCGNHQSLASSKIPPSSDTAAAPPYGLFGNFSPEGQLITMECQGASLDDAQEAFEDPKTYFDRCPICGSSEIYW' A
#
# COMPACT_ATOMS: atom_id res chain seq x y z
N MET A 1 2.56 11.80 -7.98
CA MET A 1 2.74 11.48 -6.54
C MET A 1 1.42 10.91 -6.12
N PRO A 2 1.39 9.65 -5.67
CA PRO A 2 0.12 9.03 -5.40
C PRO A 2 -0.44 9.57 -4.09
N TYR A 3 -1.73 9.89 -4.07
CA TYR A 3 -2.39 10.47 -2.90
C TYR A 3 -3.85 10.05 -2.77
N CYS A 4 -4.32 10.02 -1.53
CA CYS A 4 -5.71 9.76 -1.20
C CYS A 4 -6.53 11.04 -1.37
N ALA A 5 -7.55 11.01 -2.23
CA ALA A 5 -8.45 12.15 -2.44
C ALA A 5 -9.33 12.47 -1.22
N ASN A 6 -9.56 11.49 -0.35
CA ASN A 6 -10.42 11.66 0.83
C ASN A 6 -9.72 12.37 1.99
N CYS A 7 -8.46 12.03 2.31
CA CYS A 7 -7.74 12.59 3.46
C CYS A 7 -6.42 13.30 3.11
N GLY A 8 -6.04 13.36 1.82
CA GLY A 8 -4.82 14.02 1.35
C GLY A 8 -3.52 13.27 1.65
N ASN A 9 -3.60 12.04 2.17
CA ASN A 9 -2.43 11.23 2.47
C ASN A 9 -1.68 10.88 1.18
N HIS A 10 -0.39 11.19 1.15
CA HIS A 10 0.50 10.94 0.01
C HIS A 10 1.81 10.26 0.42
N GLN A 11 1.95 9.89 1.69
CA GLN A 11 3.18 9.33 2.24
C GLN A 11 3.15 7.81 2.24
N SER A 12 1.98 7.21 2.39
CA SER A 12 1.85 5.76 2.49
C SER A 12 0.58 5.25 1.87
N LEU A 13 0.65 4.09 1.22
CA LEU A 13 -0.50 3.41 0.60
C LEU A 13 -0.45 1.93 0.96
N ALA A 14 -1.62 1.32 0.94
CA ALA A 14 -1.83 -0.07 1.29
C ALA A 14 -2.46 -0.82 0.11
N SER A 15 -2.24 -2.14 0.07
CA SER A 15 -2.91 -3.02 -0.88
C SER A 15 -4.12 -3.69 -0.27
N SER A 16 -5.25 -3.69 -0.97
CA SER A 16 -6.38 -4.57 -0.64
C SER A 16 -6.24 -5.96 -1.29
N LYS A 17 -5.34 -6.13 -2.27
CA LYS A 17 -5.20 -7.37 -3.03
C LYS A 17 -4.47 -8.46 -2.25
N ILE A 18 -3.54 -8.06 -1.39
CA ILE A 18 -2.80 -8.97 -0.55
C ILE A 18 -3.47 -9.01 0.83
N PRO A 19 -4.02 -10.16 1.25
CA PRO A 19 -4.55 -10.31 2.61
C PRO A 19 -3.41 -10.28 3.64
N PRO A 20 -3.65 -9.82 4.88
CA PRO A 20 -2.66 -9.93 5.94
C PRO A 20 -2.34 -11.40 6.24
N SER A 21 -1.13 -11.69 6.73
CA SER A 21 -0.71 -13.06 7.09
C SER A 21 -1.53 -13.68 8.23
N SER A 22 -2.22 -12.87 9.04
CA SER A 22 -3.03 -13.34 10.14
C SER A 22 -4.12 -12.32 10.52
N ASP A 23 -5.31 -12.81 10.87
CA ASP A 23 -6.42 -12.01 11.40
C ASP A 23 -6.08 -11.33 12.75
N THR A 24 -5.09 -11.85 13.48
CA THR A 24 -4.57 -11.27 14.73
C THR A 24 -3.33 -10.39 14.55
N ALA A 25 -2.90 -10.12 13.31
CA ALA A 25 -1.81 -9.20 13.07
C ALA A 25 -2.18 -7.81 13.62
N ALA A 26 -1.29 -7.22 14.42
CA ALA A 26 -1.48 -5.88 14.99
C ALA A 26 -1.39 -4.77 13.94
N ALA A 27 -0.93 -5.11 12.73
CA ALA A 27 -0.91 -4.21 11.60
C ALA A 27 -2.34 -3.98 11.09
N PRO A 28 -2.59 -2.84 10.43
CA PRO A 28 -3.85 -2.63 9.73
C PRO A 28 -4.15 -3.77 8.73
N PRO A 29 -5.40 -3.94 8.27
CA PRO A 29 -5.89 -5.17 7.61
C PRO A 29 -5.42 -5.34 6.15
N TYR A 30 -4.15 -5.10 5.85
CA TYR A 30 -3.56 -5.19 4.52
C TYR A 30 -2.21 -5.92 4.58
N GLY A 31 -1.99 -6.83 3.64
CA GLY A 31 -0.77 -7.65 3.57
C GLY A 31 0.40 -6.98 2.87
N LEU A 32 0.19 -5.80 2.27
CA LEU A 32 1.23 -4.99 1.66
C LEU A 32 1.03 -3.51 2.03
N PHE A 33 2.11 -2.87 2.48
CA PHE A 33 2.14 -1.46 2.84
C PHE A 33 3.38 -0.80 2.24
N GLY A 34 3.21 0.34 1.59
CA GLY A 34 4.26 1.03 0.86
C GLY A 34 4.37 2.47 1.29
N ASN A 35 5.59 2.95 1.51
CA ASN A 35 5.87 4.35 1.79
C ASN A 35 6.46 5.03 0.55
N PHE A 36 5.92 6.18 0.20
CA PHE A 36 6.24 6.90 -1.03
C PHE A 36 6.98 8.20 -0.72
N SER A 37 7.90 8.55 -1.61
CA SER A 37 8.57 9.84 -1.60
C SER A 37 7.62 10.95 -2.07
N PRO A 38 7.95 12.22 -1.80
CA PRO A 38 7.21 13.36 -2.37
C PRO A 38 7.20 13.37 -3.91
N GLU A 39 8.13 12.66 -4.53
CA GLU A 39 8.22 12.50 -5.99
C GLU A 39 7.34 11.35 -6.51
N GLY A 40 6.71 10.59 -5.60
CA GLY A 40 5.86 9.44 -5.91
C GLY A 40 6.61 8.13 -6.11
N GLN A 41 7.87 8.04 -5.69
CA GLN A 41 8.66 6.82 -5.77
C GLN A 41 8.46 5.99 -4.49
N LEU A 42 8.32 4.67 -4.64
CA LEU A 42 8.27 3.76 -3.50
C LEU A 42 9.64 3.73 -2.80
N ILE A 43 9.70 4.20 -1.55
CA ILE A 43 10.93 4.24 -0.74
C ILE A 43 11.11 2.94 0.02
N THR A 44 10.07 2.52 0.74
CA THR A 44 10.08 1.31 1.55
C THR A 44 8.76 0.57 1.39
N MET A 45 8.81 -0.75 1.56
CA MET A 45 7.65 -1.61 1.47
C MET A 45 7.72 -2.67 2.57
N GLU A 46 6.59 -2.83 3.26
CA GLU A 46 6.38 -3.80 4.31
C GLU A 46 5.43 -4.89 3.81
N CYS A 47 5.94 -6.11 3.76
CA CYS A 47 5.22 -7.29 3.30
C CYS A 47 4.78 -8.09 4.53
N GLN A 48 3.51 -7.91 4.93
CA GLN A 48 2.91 -8.60 6.08
C GLN A 48 2.08 -9.81 5.68
N GLY A 49 1.94 -10.09 4.37
CA GLY A 49 1.23 -11.26 3.83
C GLY A 49 1.53 -11.54 2.35
N ALA A 50 2.34 -10.70 1.71
CA ALA A 50 2.76 -10.87 0.31
C ALA A 50 3.87 -11.91 0.19
N SER A 51 3.84 -12.72 -0.87
CA SER A 51 4.98 -13.53 -1.26
C SER A 51 6.12 -12.65 -1.82
N LEU A 52 7.31 -13.24 -2.03
CA LEU A 52 8.41 -12.50 -2.66
C LEU A 52 8.09 -12.08 -4.10
N ASP A 53 7.32 -12.89 -4.84
CA ASP A 53 6.84 -12.58 -6.18
C ASP A 53 5.87 -11.38 -6.13
N ASP A 54 4.85 -11.43 -5.26
CA ASP A 54 3.89 -10.33 -5.11
C ASP A 54 4.59 -9.02 -4.72
N ALA A 55 5.60 -9.11 -3.85
CA ALA A 55 6.41 -7.97 -3.44
C ALA A 55 7.21 -7.40 -4.63
N GLN A 56 7.83 -8.27 -5.43
CA GLN A 56 8.57 -7.87 -6.62
C GLN A 56 7.64 -7.16 -7.62
N GLU A 57 6.49 -7.76 -7.94
CA GLU A 57 5.51 -7.18 -8.86
C GLU A 57 4.94 -5.86 -8.34
N ALA A 58 4.66 -5.74 -7.04
CA ALA A 58 4.20 -4.49 -6.43
C ALA A 58 5.26 -3.38 -6.46
N PHE A 59 6.54 -3.75 -6.43
CA PHE A 59 7.64 -2.79 -6.59
C PHE A 59 7.77 -2.33 -8.05
N GLU A 60 7.56 -3.23 -9.00
CA GLU A 60 7.62 -2.94 -10.45
C GLU A 60 6.38 -2.16 -10.94
N ASP A 61 5.19 -2.45 -10.41
CA ASP A 61 3.94 -1.79 -10.79
C ASP A 61 3.09 -1.36 -9.57
N PRO A 62 3.57 -0.37 -8.78
CA PRO A 62 2.92 0.01 -7.52
C PRO A 62 1.49 0.50 -7.72
N LYS A 63 1.18 1.16 -8.85
CA LYS A 63 -0.17 1.65 -9.14
C LYS A 63 -1.24 0.56 -9.19
N THR A 64 -0.84 -0.68 -9.45
CA THR A 64 -1.75 -1.82 -9.57
C THR A 64 -1.96 -2.53 -8.23
N TYR A 65 -1.02 -2.39 -7.30
CA TYR A 65 -1.06 -3.07 -5.99
C TYR A 65 -1.55 -2.17 -4.87
N PHE A 66 -1.22 -0.88 -4.89
CA PHE A 66 -1.52 0.05 -3.81
C PHE A 66 -2.81 0.84 -4.10
N ASP A 67 -3.95 0.25 -3.78
CA ASP A 67 -5.26 0.81 -4.10
C ASP A 67 -5.95 1.47 -2.88
N ARG A 68 -5.34 1.43 -1.70
CA ARG A 68 -6.02 1.78 -0.44
C ARG A 68 -5.23 2.74 0.42
N CYS A 69 -5.96 3.64 1.08
CA CYS A 69 -5.39 4.57 2.04
C CYS A 69 -5.30 3.90 3.42
N PRO A 70 -4.09 3.78 4.00
CA PRO A 70 -3.91 3.21 5.32
C PRO A 70 -4.49 4.06 6.46
N ILE A 71 -4.68 5.37 6.22
CA ILE A 71 -5.09 6.34 7.24
C ILE A 71 -6.62 6.39 7.39
N CYS A 72 -7.35 6.48 6.28
CA CYS A 72 -8.81 6.62 6.29
C CYS A 72 -9.55 5.42 5.67
N GLY A 73 -8.85 4.42 5.15
CA GLY A 73 -9.43 3.23 4.53
C GLY A 73 -10.05 3.43 3.14
N SER A 74 -10.05 4.66 2.61
CA SER A 74 -10.59 4.98 1.28
C SER A 74 -9.77 4.29 0.17
N SER A 75 -10.47 3.89 -0.90
CA SER A 75 -9.87 3.37 -2.13
C SER A 75 -9.72 4.44 -3.22
N GLU A 76 -10.03 5.69 -2.92
CA GLU A 76 -9.87 6.81 -3.86
C GLU A 76 -8.42 7.31 -3.87
N ILE A 77 -7.55 6.49 -4.46
CA ILE A 77 -6.12 6.80 -4.64
C ILE A 77 -5.91 7.29 -6.06
N TYR A 78 -5.36 8.50 -6.18
CA TYR A 78 -4.86 9.06 -7.42
C TYR A 78 -3.39 8.75 -7.52
N TRP A 79 -2.94 8.28 -8.68
CA TRP A 79 -1.55 7.92 -8.97
C TRP A 79 -0.84 8.98 -9.80
#